data_AF-A0A6N9QDH8-F1
#
_entry.id   AF-A0A6N9QDH8-F1
#
_cell.length_a   1.000
_cell.length_b   1.000
_cell.length_c   1.000
_cell.angle_alpha   90.00
_cell.angle_beta   90.00
_cell.angle_gamma   90.00
#
_symmetry.space_group_name_H-M   'P 1'
#
loop_
_entity.id
_entity.type
_entity.pdbx_description
1 polymer ?
#
loop_
_entity_poly.entity_id
_entity_poly.type
_entity_poly.pdbx_seq_one_letter_code
_entity_poly.pdbx_strand_id
1 'polypeptide(L)'
;MKHDPYSLLGEIVTCEVQVTLRSGDHIGHVWFKHMGDRTELSAFGFDFKDIDHEDDIPHNDCGLSYSERFDGFCVELKNDKGDIESIKEESAGFLNSLVTSIEITDCYKEKSCYTCEEWEPGFERCRHPDQPQSLADDYMAPRDHCCDLWIAKGKAAG
;
A
#
# COMPACT_ATOMS: atom_id res chain seq x y z
N MET A 1 -23.16 -5.12 15.86
CA MET A 1 -21.97 -5.79 16.43
C MET A 1 -20.78 -4.94 16.00
N LYS A 2 -19.98 -4.39 16.93
CA LYS A 2 -18.79 -3.61 16.54
C LYS A 2 -17.79 -4.62 15.98
N HIS A 3 -17.47 -4.50 14.69
CA HIS A 3 -16.38 -5.27 14.09
C HIS A 3 -15.13 -4.93 14.90
N ASP A 4 -14.53 -5.94 15.51
CA ASP A 4 -13.21 -5.79 16.11
C ASP A 4 -12.21 -6.01 14.96
N PRO A 5 -11.55 -4.96 14.43
CA PRO A 5 -10.59 -5.10 13.35
C PRO A 5 -9.30 -5.83 13.80
N TYR A 6 -9.22 -6.26 15.07
CA TYR A 6 -8.04 -6.85 15.70
C TYR A 6 -8.12 -8.38 15.87
N SER A 7 -9.12 -9.09 15.30
CA SER A 7 -9.26 -10.54 15.47
C SER A 7 -8.38 -11.42 14.57
N LEU A 8 -7.38 -10.86 13.88
CA LEU A 8 -6.56 -11.54 12.85
C LEU A 8 -5.16 -11.95 13.38
N LEU A 9 -5.09 -12.41 14.64
CA LEU A 9 -3.84 -12.92 15.21
C LEU A 9 -3.43 -14.24 14.50
N GLY A 10 -2.23 -14.28 13.90
CA GLY A 10 -1.69 -15.47 13.23
C GLY A 10 -2.00 -15.60 11.73
N GLU A 11 -2.58 -14.58 11.10
CA GLU A 11 -2.88 -14.58 9.66
C GLU A 11 -1.90 -13.69 8.89
N ILE A 12 -1.41 -14.21 7.75
CA ILE A 12 -0.58 -13.44 6.81
C ILE A 12 -1.47 -12.40 6.13
N VAL A 13 -1.10 -11.13 6.30
CA VAL A 13 -1.75 -9.99 5.65
C VAL A 13 -0.75 -9.25 4.78
N THR A 14 -1.25 -8.59 3.74
CA THR A 14 -0.50 -7.59 2.98
C THR A 14 -0.91 -6.22 3.49
N CYS A 15 0.06 -5.42 3.89
CA CYS A 15 -0.15 -4.07 4.38
C CYS A 15 0.51 -3.06 3.45
N GLU A 16 -0.17 -1.93 3.27
CA GLU A 16 0.33 -0.78 2.55
C GLU A 16 0.97 0.18 3.57
N VAL A 17 2.26 0.39 3.43
CA VAL A 17 3.08 1.20 4.32
C VAL A 17 3.46 2.48 3.61
N GLN A 18 3.04 3.61 4.17
CA GLN A 18 3.44 4.93 3.73
C GLN A 18 4.70 5.36 4.47
N VAL A 19 5.70 5.82 3.71
CA VAL A 19 6.92 6.46 4.20
C VAL A 19 6.87 7.93 3.82
N THR A 20 7.02 8.80 4.80
CA THR A 20 7.02 10.26 4.59
C THR A 20 8.43 10.80 4.53
N LEU A 21 8.77 11.42 3.39
CA LEU A 21 10.01 12.16 3.17
C LEU A 21 9.77 13.66 3.39
N ARG A 22 10.70 14.32 4.06
CA ARG A 22 10.63 15.78 4.31
C ARG A 22 11.98 16.47 4.17
N SER A 23 12.00 17.57 3.43
CA SER A 23 13.07 18.57 3.42
C SER A 23 12.44 19.95 3.65
N GLY A 24 12.75 20.59 4.78
CA GLY A 24 12.09 21.85 5.14
C GLY A 24 10.57 21.71 5.25
N ASP A 25 9.84 22.50 4.44
CA ASP A 25 8.38 22.47 4.29
C ASP A 25 7.89 21.62 3.08
N HIS A 26 8.80 21.03 2.30
CA HIS A 26 8.45 20.12 1.20
C HIS A 26 8.27 18.69 1.72
N ILE A 27 7.19 18.05 1.30
CA ILE A 27 6.79 16.71 1.74
C ILE A 27 6.54 15.82 0.52
N GLY A 28 6.85 14.54 0.67
CA GLY A 28 6.54 13.51 -0.31
C GLY A 28 6.29 12.18 0.39
N HIS A 29 5.54 11.31 -0.26
CA HIS A 29 5.13 10.02 0.26
C HIS A 29 5.46 8.91 -0.71
N VAL A 30 5.83 7.77 -0.14
CA VAL A 30 6.23 6.58 -0.86
C VAL A 30 5.50 5.39 -0.22
N TRP A 31 4.82 4.55 -1.01
CA TRP A 31 3.93 3.49 -0.50
C TRP A 31 4.38 2.09 -0.87
N PHE A 32 4.84 1.31 0.11
CA PHE A 32 5.33 -0.04 -0.09
C PHE A 32 4.29 -1.07 0.33
N LYS A 33 4.32 -2.24 -0.32
CA LYS A 33 3.58 -3.40 0.15
C LYS A 33 4.50 -4.27 0.99
N HIS A 34 4.05 -4.59 2.20
CA HIS A 34 4.74 -5.54 3.07
C HIS A 34 3.80 -6.67 3.45
N MET A 35 4.29 -7.90 3.34
CA MET A 35 3.55 -9.10 3.71
C MET A 35 4.14 -9.67 5.00
N GLY A 36 3.30 -9.89 6.00
CA GLY A 36 3.76 -10.41 7.29
C GLY A 36 2.61 -10.80 8.22
N ASP A 37 2.97 -11.40 9.35
CA ASP A 37 2.03 -11.55 10.46
C ASP A 37 1.77 -10.18 11.08
N ARG A 38 0.52 -9.88 11.39
CA ARG A 38 0.12 -8.58 11.95
C ARG A 38 0.82 -8.23 13.27
N THR A 39 1.32 -9.21 14.01
CA THR A 39 2.11 -9.00 15.23
C THR A 39 3.54 -8.50 14.96
N GLU A 40 4.13 -8.88 13.83
CA GLU A 40 5.49 -8.48 13.40
C GLU A 40 5.53 -7.06 12.83
N LEU A 41 4.39 -6.58 12.32
CA LEU A 41 4.23 -5.24 11.74
C LEU A 41 4.48 -4.08 12.72
N SER A 42 4.46 -4.35 14.04
CA SER A 42 4.74 -3.33 15.07
C SER A 42 6.20 -2.85 15.09
N ALA A 43 7.11 -3.57 14.41
CA ALA A 43 8.54 -3.26 14.33
C ALA A 43 9.00 -2.91 12.91
N PHE A 44 8.08 -2.52 12.02
CA PHE A 44 8.41 -2.26 10.63
C PHE A 44 9.43 -1.11 10.51
N GLY A 45 10.57 -1.43 9.89
CA GLY A 45 11.60 -0.48 9.51
C GLY A 45 11.64 -0.37 7.98
N PHE A 46 12.06 0.79 7.50
CA PHE A 46 12.27 1.04 6.07
C PHE A 46 13.70 1.54 5.86
N ASP A 47 14.38 0.99 4.86
CA ASP A 47 15.72 1.43 4.44
C ASP A 47 15.77 1.51 2.91
N PHE A 48 16.12 2.67 2.37
CA PHE A 48 16.33 2.87 0.93
C PHE A 48 17.42 1.98 0.33
N LYS A 49 18.29 1.38 1.14
CA LYS A 49 19.28 0.40 0.67
C LYS A 49 18.68 -0.91 0.19
N ASP A 50 17.42 -1.18 0.55
CA ASP A 50 16.70 -2.36 0.08
C ASP A 50 16.09 -2.14 -1.33
N ILE A 51 16.29 -0.96 -1.92
CA ILE A 51 15.84 -0.61 -3.28
C ILE A 51 17.06 -0.61 -4.19
N ASP A 52 17.16 -1.64 -5.04
CA ASP A 52 18.30 -1.83 -5.94
C ASP A 52 17.94 -1.55 -7.42
N HIS A 53 16.64 -1.51 -7.77
CA HIS A 53 16.16 -1.26 -9.14
C HIS A 53 14.96 -0.30 -9.21
N GLU A 54 14.74 0.29 -10.40
CA GLU A 54 13.55 1.12 -10.67
C GLU A 54 12.23 0.35 -10.49
N ASP A 55 12.23 -0.95 -10.76
CA ASP A 55 11.05 -1.81 -10.55
C ASP A 55 10.72 -2.03 -9.06
N ASP A 56 11.69 -1.80 -8.17
CA ASP A 56 11.49 -1.82 -6.71
C ASP A 56 10.94 -0.48 -6.20
N ILE A 57 10.88 0.54 -7.07
CA ILE A 57 10.35 1.85 -6.71
C ILE A 57 8.83 1.76 -6.64
N PRO A 58 8.27 1.94 -5.46
CA PRO A 58 6.84 1.82 -5.30
C PRO A 58 6.09 3.03 -5.86
N HIS A 59 4.76 2.89 -5.82
CA HIS A 59 3.84 4.03 -5.91
C HIS A 59 4.30 5.18 -4.99
N ASN A 60 4.37 6.39 -5.54
CA ASN A 60 4.78 7.59 -4.82
C ASN A 60 4.10 8.83 -5.42
N ASP A 61 4.04 9.91 -4.64
CA ASP A 61 3.52 11.22 -5.05
C ASP A 61 4.63 12.27 -5.23
N CYS A 62 5.89 11.86 -5.06
CA CYS A 62 7.05 12.72 -4.95
C CYS A 62 8.09 12.50 -6.05
N GLY A 63 7.70 11.90 -7.18
CA GLY A 63 8.58 11.72 -8.34
C GLY A 63 9.87 10.95 -8.02
N LEU A 64 9.81 10.00 -7.09
CA LEU A 64 10.97 9.20 -6.70
C LEU A 64 11.40 8.32 -7.88
N SER A 65 12.68 8.35 -8.23
CA SER A 65 13.31 7.48 -9.24
C SER A 65 14.71 7.05 -8.80
N TYR A 66 15.18 5.90 -9.25
CA TYR A 66 16.52 5.38 -8.98
C TYR A 66 17.35 5.45 -10.25
N SER A 67 18.51 6.08 -10.20
CA SER A 67 19.40 6.21 -11.35
C SER A 67 20.56 5.21 -11.23
N GLU A 68 20.45 4.09 -11.94
CA GLU A 68 21.52 3.07 -12.03
C GLU A 68 22.87 3.66 -12.48
N ARG A 69 22.84 4.70 -13.35
CA ARG A 69 24.05 5.37 -13.82
C ARG A 69 24.87 6.02 -12.70
N PHE A 70 24.19 6.50 -11.68
CA PHE A 70 24.78 7.30 -10.60
C PHE A 70 24.70 6.59 -9.25
N ASP A 71 24.12 5.38 -9.20
CA ASP A 71 23.92 4.60 -7.98
C ASP A 71 23.23 5.43 -6.88
N GLY A 72 22.14 6.12 -7.26
CA GLY A 72 21.53 7.12 -6.42
C GLY A 72 20.10 7.48 -6.80
N PHE A 73 19.41 8.13 -5.88
CA PHE A 73 17.99 8.47 -5.97
C PHE A 73 17.79 9.92 -6.40
N CYS A 74 16.74 10.14 -7.17
CA CYS A 74 16.18 11.46 -7.44
C CYS A 74 14.78 11.53 -6.83
N VAL A 75 14.43 12.63 -6.18
CA VAL A 75 13.11 12.86 -5.59
C VAL A 75 12.69 14.31 -5.77
N GLU A 76 11.41 14.53 -6.03
CA GLU A 76 10.75 15.82 -6.17
C GLU A 76 9.70 16.00 -5.06
N LEU A 77 10.09 16.70 -4.00
CA LEU A 77 9.20 16.99 -2.87
C LEU A 77 8.40 18.26 -3.15
N LYS A 78 7.14 18.31 -2.72
CA LYS A 78 6.24 19.44 -2.98
C LYS A 78 5.73 20.06 -1.68
N ASN A 79 5.65 21.39 -1.62
CA ASN A 79 5.04 22.09 -0.49
C ASN A 79 3.56 22.43 -0.76
N ASP A 80 2.89 23.04 0.22
CA ASP A 80 1.47 23.42 0.14
C ASP A 80 1.17 24.53 -0.88
N LYS A 81 2.17 25.33 -1.25
CA LYS A 81 2.11 26.36 -2.30
C LYS A 81 2.29 25.78 -3.70
N GLY A 82 2.74 24.53 -3.78
CA GLY A 82 3.04 23.82 -4.99
C GLY A 82 4.44 24.06 -5.55
N ASP A 83 5.33 24.67 -4.77
CA ASP A 83 6.76 24.73 -5.08
C ASP A 83 7.36 23.32 -4.97
N ILE A 84 8.37 23.05 -5.81
CA ILE A 84 9.03 21.75 -5.90
C ILE A 84 10.49 21.91 -5.51
N GLU A 85 10.94 21.04 -4.60
CA GLU A 85 12.35 20.85 -4.27
C GLU A 85 12.84 19.55 -4.91
N SER A 86 13.81 19.67 -5.83
CA SER A 86 14.41 18.51 -6.51
C SER A 86 15.74 18.15 -5.86
N ILE A 87 15.83 16.91 -5.37
CA ILE A 87 17.04 16.28 -4.85
C ILE A 87 17.48 15.25 -5.89
N LYS A 88 18.76 15.24 -6.29
CA LYS A 88 19.22 14.46 -7.44
C LYS A 88 20.47 13.66 -7.12
N GLU A 89 20.47 12.40 -7.57
CA GLU A 89 21.63 11.50 -7.56
C GLU A 89 22.22 11.32 -6.14
N GLU A 90 21.35 11.30 -5.13
CA GLU A 90 21.75 11.18 -3.72
C GLU A 90 21.73 9.74 -3.23
N SER A 91 22.59 9.43 -2.27
CA SER A 91 22.70 8.07 -1.72
C SER A 91 21.46 7.64 -0.94
N ALA A 92 21.23 6.32 -0.82
CA ALA A 92 20.22 5.75 0.09
C ALA A 92 20.34 6.30 1.52
N GLY A 93 21.57 6.50 2.01
CA GLY A 93 21.83 7.07 3.34
C GLY A 93 21.31 8.50 3.49
N PHE A 94 21.41 9.31 2.44
CA PHE A 94 20.85 10.66 2.44
C PHE A 94 19.32 10.61 2.40
N LEU A 95 18.73 9.79 1.53
CA LEU A 95 17.27 9.64 1.43
C LEU A 95 16.65 9.14 2.75
N ASN A 96 17.30 8.18 3.41
CA ASN A 96 16.90 7.72 4.75
C ASN A 96 16.88 8.86 5.79
N SER A 97 17.75 9.86 5.65
CA SER A 97 17.76 11.02 6.56
C SER A 97 16.56 11.95 6.38
N LEU A 98 15.85 11.86 5.25
CA LEU A 98 14.61 12.60 4.98
C LEU A 98 13.38 11.89 5.53
N VAL A 99 13.48 10.63 5.94
CA VAL A 99 12.35 9.85 6.47
C VAL A 99 11.93 10.42 7.83
N THR A 100 10.66 10.81 7.94
CA THR A 100 10.11 11.42 9.16
C THR A 100 8.95 10.64 9.78
N SER A 101 8.20 9.87 8.98
CA SER A 101 7.22 8.91 9.49
C SER A 101 7.19 7.65 8.61
N ILE A 102 6.82 6.54 9.25
CA ILE A 102 6.52 5.27 8.59
C ILE A 102 5.22 4.77 9.22
N GLU A 103 4.18 4.62 8.41
CA GLU A 103 2.82 4.40 8.87
C GLU A 103 2.14 3.31 8.04
N ILE A 104 1.50 2.36 8.70
CA ILE A 104 0.64 1.39 8.03
C ILE A 104 -0.69 2.08 7.72
N THR A 105 -0.95 2.28 6.43
CA THR A 105 -2.16 2.97 5.95
C THR A 105 -3.32 2.03 5.68
N ASP A 106 -3.02 0.78 5.33
CA ASP A 106 -4.02 -0.26 5.08
C ASP A 106 -3.44 -1.65 5.31
N CYS A 107 -4.30 -2.62 5.62
CA CYS A 107 -3.96 -4.04 5.68
C CYS A 107 -5.13 -4.88 5.17
N TYR A 108 -4.84 -5.88 4.35
CA TYR A 108 -5.84 -6.75 3.75
C TYR A 108 -5.29 -8.17 3.53
N LYS A 109 -6.18 -9.16 3.44
CA LYS A 109 -5.78 -10.52 3.03
C LYS A 109 -5.66 -10.61 1.50
N GLU A 110 -4.59 -11.22 1.01
CA GLU A 110 -4.34 -11.44 -0.44
C GLU A 110 -5.52 -12.10 -1.16
N LYS A 111 -6.15 -13.10 -0.52
CA LYS A 111 -7.41 -13.69 -0.98
C LYS A 111 -8.53 -13.20 -0.07
N SER A 112 -9.25 -12.20 -0.54
CA SER A 112 -10.39 -11.64 0.14
C SER A 112 -11.36 -10.99 -0.84
N CYS A 113 -12.54 -10.62 -0.35
CA CYS A 113 -13.48 -9.80 -1.08
C CYS A 113 -12.78 -8.53 -1.57
N TYR A 114 -11.99 -7.83 -0.74
CA TYR A 114 -11.25 -6.63 -1.17
C TYR A 114 -10.39 -6.81 -2.42
N THR A 115 -9.74 -7.97 -2.56
CA THR A 115 -8.86 -8.30 -3.70
C THR A 115 -9.58 -9.03 -4.85
N CYS A 116 -10.89 -9.24 -4.72
CA CYS A 116 -11.74 -9.88 -5.72
C CYS A 116 -12.16 -8.89 -6.82
N GLU A 117 -12.13 -9.30 -8.09
CA GLU A 117 -12.62 -8.49 -9.23
C GLU A 117 -14.10 -8.10 -9.05
N GLU A 118 -14.89 -8.98 -8.45
CA GLU A 118 -16.33 -8.80 -8.23
C GLU A 118 -16.67 -7.92 -7.03
N TRP A 119 -15.67 -7.37 -6.33
CA TRP A 119 -15.89 -6.51 -5.17
C TRP A 119 -16.15 -5.08 -5.57
N GLU A 120 -17.19 -4.50 -4.99
CA GLU A 120 -17.58 -3.11 -5.18
C GLU A 120 -17.25 -2.29 -3.93
N PRO A 121 -16.11 -1.55 -3.91
CA PRO A 121 -15.64 -0.88 -2.70
C PRO A 121 -16.63 0.16 -2.15
N GLY A 122 -17.32 0.89 -3.03
CA GLY A 122 -18.25 1.95 -2.63
C GLY A 122 -19.51 1.47 -1.92
N PHE A 123 -19.81 0.18 -2.00
CA PHE A 123 -21.01 -0.44 -1.41
C PHE A 123 -20.67 -1.64 -0.52
N GLU A 124 -19.37 -1.94 -0.35
CA GLU A 124 -18.86 -3.06 0.44
C GLU A 124 -19.57 -4.39 0.14
N ARG A 125 -19.81 -4.69 -1.15
CA ARG A 125 -20.58 -5.87 -1.59
C ARG A 125 -19.90 -6.64 -2.70
N CYS A 126 -20.28 -7.92 -2.82
CA CYS A 126 -19.88 -8.79 -3.93
C CYS A 126 -20.94 -8.73 -5.04
N ARG A 127 -20.51 -8.51 -6.30
CA ARG A 127 -21.36 -8.46 -7.48
C ARG A 127 -21.54 -9.80 -8.20
N HIS A 128 -20.82 -10.85 -7.75
CA HIS A 128 -20.90 -12.15 -8.41
C HIS A 128 -22.35 -12.67 -8.41
N PRO A 129 -22.92 -13.03 -9.58
CA PRO A 129 -24.34 -13.40 -9.69
C PRO A 129 -24.69 -14.67 -8.91
N ASP A 130 -23.74 -15.61 -8.80
CA ASP A 130 -23.90 -16.86 -8.06
C ASP A 130 -23.62 -16.75 -6.55
N GLN A 131 -23.22 -15.57 -6.06
CA GLN A 131 -23.22 -15.35 -4.61
C GLN A 131 -24.68 -15.29 -4.14
N PRO A 132 -25.07 -16.03 -3.09
CA PRO A 132 -26.40 -15.91 -2.52
C PRO A 132 -26.58 -14.50 -1.95
N GLN A 133 -27.09 -13.59 -2.76
CA GLN A 133 -27.58 -12.29 -2.33
C GLN A 133 -28.77 -12.59 -1.41
N SER A 134 -28.62 -12.33 -0.11
CA SER A 134 -29.77 -12.42 0.79
C SER A 134 -30.85 -11.47 0.25
N LEU A 135 -32.14 -11.80 0.42
CA LEU A 135 -33.27 -10.98 -0.05
C LEU A 135 -33.34 -9.57 0.59
N ALA A 136 -32.41 -9.23 1.50
CA ALA A 136 -32.18 -7.87 1.95
C ALA A 136 -31.09 -7.23 1.08
N ASP A 137 -31.43 -6.12 0.42
CA ASP A 137 -30.57 -5.31 -0.46
C ASP A 137 -29.28 -4.75 0.21
N ASP A 138 -29.05 -5.08 1.48
CA ASP A 138 -28.04 -4.49 2.37
C ASP A 138 -26.94 -5.49 2.81
N TYR A 139 -26.76 -6.63 2.15
CA TYR A 139 -25.72 -7.58 2.56
C TYR A 139 -24.32 -7.06 2.19
N MET A 140 -23.69 -6.37 3.15
CA MET A 140 -22.26 -6.05 3.12
C MET A 140 -21.48 -7.36 3.21
N ALA A 141 -20.67 -7.67 2.20
CA ALA A 141 -19.76 -8.80 2.26
C ALA A 141 -18.53 -8.38 3.09
N PRO A 142 -18.06 -9.16 4.07
CA PRO A 142 -16.93 -8.72 4.88
C PRO A 142 -15.68 -8.55 4.03
N ARG A 143 -15.04 -7.39 4.11
CA ARG A 143 -13.84 -7.02 3.32
C ARG A 143 -12.79 -8.12 3.27
N ASP A 144 -12.51 -8.76 4.41
CA ASP A 144 -11.44 -9.76 4.59
C ASP A 144 -11.91 -11.23 4.43
N HIS A 145 -13.16 -11.45 4.03
CA HIS A 145 -13.68 -12.80 3.77
C HIS A 145 -13.26 -13.28 2.38
N CYS A 146 -13.04 -14.59 2.20
CA CYS A 146 -12.84 -15.20 0.89
C CYS A 146 -13.88 -16.29 0.67
N CYS A 147 -14.37 -16.42 -0.57
CA CYS A 147 -15.29 -17.47 -0.99
C CYS A 147 -14.71 -18.25 -2.18
N ASP A 148 -15.33 -19.37 -2.54
CA ASP A 148 -14.89 -20.22 -3.65
C ASP A 148 -15.06 -19.56 -5.03
N LEU A 149 -15.84 -18.47 -5.10
CA LEU A 149 -16.09 -17.68 -6.31
C LEU A 149 -15.09 -16.51 -6.46
N TRP A 150 -14.02 -16.47 -5.65
CA TRP A 150 -13.04 -15.40 -5.70
C TRP A 150 -12.28 -15.38 -7.04
N ILE A 151 -12.18 -14.19 -7.63
CA ILE A 151 -11.45 -13.93 -8.88
C ILE A 151 -10.45 -12.82 -8.62
N ALA A 152 -9.17 -13.05 -8.95
CA ALA A 152 -8.12 -12.05 -8.76
C ALA A 152 -8.39 -10.78 -9.59
N LYS A 153 -8.30 -9.61 -8.97
CA LYS A 153 -8.37 -8.32 -9.67
C LYS A 153 -7.36 -8.22 -10.81
N GLY A 154 -7.80 -7.79 -11.99
CA GLY A 154 -6.90 -7.53 -13.13
C GLY A 154 -6.41 -8.78 -13.89
N LYS A 155 -6.92 -9.98 -13.59
CA LYS A 155 -6.83 -11.07 -14.57
C LYS A 155 -7.86 -10.80 -15.66
N ALA A 156 -7.44 -10.10 -16.71
CA ALA A 156 -8.13 -10.17 -17.99
C ALA A 156 -8.36 -11.66 -18.31
N ALA A 157 -9.63 -12.04 -18.47
CA ALA A 157 -9.99 -13.36 -18.93
C ALA A 157 -9.30 -13.59 -20.29
N GLY A 158 -8.35 -14.51 -20.32
CA GLY A 158 -7.84 -15.09 -21.57
C GLY A 158 -8.87 -16.02 -22.19
#